data_AF-A0A524C2M2-F1
#
_entry.id   AF-A0A524C2M2-F1
#
_cell.length_a   1.000
_cell.length_b   1.000
_cell.length_c   1.000
_cell.angle_alpha   90.00
_cell.angle_beta   90.00
_cell.angle_gamma   90.00
#
_symmetry.space_group_name_H-M   'P 1'
#
loop_
_entity.id
_entity.type
_entity.pdbx_description
1 polymer ?
#
loop_
_entity_poly.entity_id
_entity_poly.type
_entity_poly.pdbx_seq_one_letter_code
_entity_poly.pdbx_strand_id
1 'polypeptide(L)'
;MKKAKGRITERTSGNRGYKSTWLYIASDISKDEAFPFKDREKVIVELKENKLIIHKVHKISEIIEQFGISDATLPQLIRIRAKEDGVNPFLYFKNKIFSYQDVNRISNQIAHGIIRLVENMELKRTNIALLFSNCPDTIFTWLAVAKTKNILVPISYKLKGDLLEYVLRNSNAELLIIDYQNYQEYKKIKDNLPKIKKIIIRNTPKGFNFNENLINFNEIFSKNDKNLN
;
A
#
# COMPACT_ATOMS: atom_id res chain seq x y z
N MET A 1 -34.82 -8.75 -15.28
CA MET A 1 -35.12 -7.77 -14.20
C MET A 1 -36.40 -8.18 -13.51
N LYS A 2 -36.32 -8.74 -12.28
CA LYS A 2 -37.52 -9.06 -11.48
C LYS A 2 -38.04 -7.80 -10.81
N LYS A 3 -39.36 -7.62 -10.79
CA LYS A 3 -40.05 -6.50 -10.13
C LYS A 3 -41.29 -7.05 -9.43
N ALA A 4 -41.50 -6.61 -8.20
CA ALA A 4 -42.70 -6.90 -7.44
C ALA A 4 -43.19 -5.63 -6.74
N LYS A 5 -44.48 -5.58 -6.41
CA LYS A 5 -45.04 -4.48 -5.60
C LYS A 5 -44.58 -4.64 -4.16
N GLY A 6 -43.90 -3.61 -3.65
CA GLY A 6 -43.63 -3.45 -2.23
C GLY A 6 -44.67 -2.56 -1.56
N ARG A 7 -44.53 -2.36 -0.25
CA ARG A 7 -45.35 -1.41 0.50
C ARG A 7 -44.52 -0.75 1.59
N ILE A 8 -44.76 0.53 1.83
CA ILE A 8 -44.23 1.22 3.01
C ILE A 8 -45.34 1.25 4.07
N THR A 9 -45.02 0.85 5.30
CA THR A 9 -45.96 0.87 6.44
C THR A 9 -45.32 1.46 7.68
N GLU A 10 -46.03 2.34 8.36
CA GLU A 10 -45.65 2.80 9.69
C GLU A 10 -46.10 1.79 10.75
N ARG A 11 -45.24 1.48 11.71
CA ARG A 11 -45.52 0.61 12.84
C ARG A 11 -44.91 1.19 14.11
N THR A 12 -45.63 1.07 15.22
CA THR A 12 -45.06 1.32 16.54
C THR A 12 -44.13 0.16 16.91
N SER A 13 -42.88 0.45 17.26
CA SER A 13 -41.88 -0.56 17.59
C SER A 13 -41.39 -0.40 19.04
N GLY A 14 -41.23 -1.52 19.74
CA GLY A 14 -40.78 -1.60 21.14
C GLY A 14 -41.77 -1.03 22.18
N ASN A 15 -41.48 -1.27 23.47
CA ASN A 15 -42.29 -0.79 24.59
C ASN A 15 -42.21 0.73 24.84
N ARG A 16 -41.35 1.45 24.10
CA ARG A 16 -41.09 2.89 24.27
C ARG A 16 -41.78 3.78 23.22
N GLY A 17 -42.63 3.22 22.36
CA GLY A 17 -43.58 4.00 21.55
C GLY A 17 -43.01 4.76 20.35
N TYR A 18 -41.82 4.42 19.84
CA TYR A 18 -41.29 5.07 18.64
C TYR A 18 -42.01 4.53 17.38
N LYS A 19 -42.35 5.44 16.45
CA LYS A 19 -42.87 5.08 15.13
C LYS A 19 -41.69 4.71 14.23
N SER A 20 -41.83 3.59 13.54
CA SER A 20 -40.84 3.05 12.61
C SER A 20 -41.48 2.80 11.25
N THR A 21 -40.75 3.09 10.17
CA THR A 21 -41.23 2.87 8.81
C THR A 21 -40.61 1.60 8.25
N TRP A 22 -41.46 0.67 7.83
CA TRP A 22 -41.06 -0.63 7.29
C TRP A 22 -41.30 -0.69 5.79
N LEU A 23 -40.28 -1.08 5.04
CA LEU A 23 -40.41 -1.43 3.63
C LEU A 23 -40.68 -2.94 3.50
N TYR A 24 -41.89 -3.29 3.11
CA TYR A 24 -42.24 -4.64 2.72
C TYR A 24 -41.69 -4.92 1.32
N ILE A 25 -40.78 -5.90 1.24
CA ILE A 25 -40.25 -6.45 0.01
C ILE A 25 -40.88 -7.83 -0.18
N ALA A 26 -41.52 -8.04 -1.33
CA ALA A 26 -42.20 -9.30 -1.63
C ALA A 26 -41.22 -10.49 -1.65
N SER A 27 -41.70 -11.66 -1.24
CA SER A 27 -40.86 -12.84 -1.01
C SER A 27 -40.20 -13.40 -2.27
N ASP A 28 -40.80 -13.18 -3.43
CA ASP A 28 -40.24 -13.52 -4.74
C ASP A 28 -39.02 -12.67 -5.10
N ILE A 29 -38.87 -11.49 -4.50
CA ILE A 29 -37.68 -10.63 -4.58
C ILE A 29 -36.70 -10.93 -3.46
N SER A 30 -37.15 -11.03 -2.21
CA SER A 30 -36.24 -11.17 -1.05
C SER A 30 -35.60 -12.55 -0.90
N LYS A 31 -36.17 -13.60 -1.51
CA LYS A 31 -35.59 -14.95 -1.55
C LYS A 31 -34.76 -15.21 -2.81
N ASP A 32 -34.61 -14.24 -3.70
CA ASP A 32 -33.76 -14.37 -4.88
C ASP A 32 -32.28 -14.37 -4.46
N GLU A 33 -31.45 -15.19 -5.11
CA GLU A 33 -30.01 -15.26 -4.82
C GLU A 33 -29.29 -13.91 -5.06
N ALA A 34 -29.81 -13.08 -5.95
CA ALA A 34 -29.28 -11.75 -6.22
C ALA A 34 -29.73 -10.70 -5.18
N PHE A 35 -30.60 -11.05 -4.23
CA PHE A 35 -31.02 -10.11 -3.19
C PHE A 35 -29.84 -9.81 -2.26
N PRO A 36 -29.42 -8.54 -2.13
CA PRO A 36 -28.12 -8.24 -1.56
C PRO A 36 -28.08 -8.31 -0.03
N PHE A 37 -29.22 -8.31 0.67
CA PHE A 37 -29.29 -8.17 2.13
C PHE A 37 -29.73 -9.45 2.84
N LYS A 38 -29.30 -9.62 4.10
CA LYS A 38 -29.73 -10.70 4.99
C LYS A 38 -30.72 -10.21 6.05
N ASP A 39 -31.49 -11.13 6.62
CA ASP A 39 -32.37 -10.81 7.75
C ASP A 39 -31.56 -10.20 8.91
N ARG A 40 -32.10 -9.13 9.51
CA ARG A 40 -31.49 -8.33 10.58
C ARG A 40 -30.11 -7.73 10.27
N GLU A 41 -29.69 -7.69 9.01
CA GLU A 41 -28.47 -6.99 8.60
C GLU A 41 -28.64 -5.48 8.80
N LYS A 42 -27.63 -4.82 9.40
CA LYS A 42 -27.63 -3.36 9.50
C LYS A 42 -27.34 -2.76 8.13
N VAL A 43 -28.09 -1.72 7.77
CA VAL A 43 -27.98 -1.02 6.49
C VAL A 43 -27.95 0.49 6.71
N ILE A 44 -27.37 1.21 5.76
CA ILE A 44 -27.48 2.68 5.67
C ILE A 44 -28.62 2.97 4.69
N VAL A 45 -29.51 3.89 5.07
CA VAL A 45 -30.65 4.31 4.25
C VAL A 45 -30.49 5.81 3.95
N GLU A 46 -30.34 6.15 2.68
CA GLU A 46 -30.12 7.51 2.19
C GLU A 46 -31.30 7.99 1.33
N LEU A 47 -31.61 9.28 1.42
CA LEU A 47 -32.55 9.96 0.52
C LEU A 47 -31.77 10.90 -0.41
N LYS A 48 -31.82 10.63 -1.71
CA LYS A 48 -31.15 11.44 -2.73
C LYS A 48 -32.05 11.63 -3.95
N GLU A 49 -32.29 12.87 -4.36
CA GLU A 49 -33.08 13.20 -5.56
C GLU A 49 -34.44 12.47 -5.60
N ASN A 50 -35.16 12.46 -4.48
CA ASN A 50 -36.42 11.72 -4.29
C ASN A 50 -36.34 10.19 -4.46
N LYS A 51 -35.14 9.61 -4.38
CA LYS A 51 -34.93 8.16 -4.35
C LYS A 51 -34.50 7.73 -2.96
N LEU A 52 -35.05 6.61 -2.50
CA LEU A 52 -34.56 5.88 -1.34
C LEU A 52 -33.45 4.93 -1.81
N ILE A 53 -32.25 5.09 -1.25
CA ILE A 53 -31.09 4.25 -1.55
C ILE A 53 -30.72 3.48 -0.28
N ILE A 54 -30.48 2.18 -0.39
CA ILE A 54 -30.12 1.31 0.73
C ILE A 54 -28.73 0.72 0.44
N HIS A 55 -27.79 0.94 1.35
CA HIS A 55 -26.42 0.45 1.26
C HIS A 55 -26.14 -0.57 2.36
N LYS A 56 -25.24 -1.52 2.09
CA LYS A 56 -24.66 -2.34 3.15
C LYS A 56 -23.83 -1.46 4.08
N VAL A 57 -23.88 -1.78 5.36
CA VAL A 57 -22.86 -1.29 6.29
C VAL A 57 -21.55 -2.02 5.97
N HIS A 58 -20.62 -1.33 5.33
CA HIS A 58 -19.28 -1.87 5.12
C HIS A 58 -18.44 -1.55 6.38
N LYS A 59 -18.04 -2.59 7.14
CA LYS A 59 -17.13 -2.40 8.30
C LYS A 59 -15.86 -1.61 7.96
N ILE A 60 -15.39 -1.73 6.72
CA ILE A 60 -14.24 -0.98 6.21
C ILE A 60 -14.56 0.51 6.05
N SER A 61 -15.74 0.88 5.57
CA SER A 61 -16.11 2.30 5.44
C SER A 61 -16.31 2.95 6.80
N GLU A 62 -16.88 2.25 7.78
CA GLU A 62 -16.99 2.75 9.16
C GLU A 62 -15.62 2.93 9.81
N ILE A 63 -14.68 1.99 9.63
CA ILE A 63 -13.29 2.15 10.08
C ILE A 63 -12.64 3.36 9.38
N ILE A 64 -12.81 3.47 8.07
CA ILE A 64 -12.26 4.57 7.27
C ILE A 64 -12.83 5.92 7.70
N GLU A 65 -14.14 6.03 7.92
CA GLU A 65 -14.82 7.23 8.41
C GLU A 65 -14.43 7.55 9.86
N GLN A 66 -14.31 6.54 10.72
CA GLN A 66 -13.85 6.69 12.10
C GLN A 66 -12.43 7.29 12.15
N PHE A 67 -11.57 6.93 11.20
CA PHE A 67 -10.24 7.52 11.06
C PHE A 67 -10.22 8.77 10.15
N GLY A 68 -11.35 9.15 9.53
CA GLY A 68 -11.47 10.31 8.66
C GLY A 68 -10.68 10.24 7.33
N ILE A 69 -10.45 9.03 6.78
CA ILE A 69 -9.48 8.83 5.68
C ILE A 69 -10.14 8.31 4.40
N SER A 70 -10.78 9.18 3.61
CA SER A 70 -11.16 8.81 2.23
C SER A 70 -9.90 8.39 1.44
N ASP A 71 -9.94 7.23 0.77
CA ASP A 71 -8.86 6.68 -0.04
C ASP A 71 -7.55 6.35 0.69
N ALA A 72 -7.65 5.75 1.90
CA ALA A 72 -6.52 5.40 2.77
C ALA A 72 -5.38 4.57 2.11
N THR A 73 -4.44 5.25 1.48
CA THR A 73 -3.20 4.64 0.98
C THR A 73 -2.11 4.61 2.06
N LEU A 74 -1.17 3.67 1.97
CA LEU A 74 -0.03 3.59 2.91
C LEU A 74 0.74 4.94 3.03
N PRO A 75 1.05 5.66 1.95
CA PRO A 75 1.62 7.01 2.01
C PRO A 75 0.79 8.00 2.83
N GLN A 76 -0.53 7.98 2.69
CA GLN A 76 -1.41 8.88 3.42
C GLN A 76 -1.46 8.52 4.91
N LEU A 77 -1.57 7.24 5.24
CA LEU A 77 -1.62 6.76 6.63
C LEU A 77 -0.35 7.14 7.41
N ILE A 78 0.83 6.93 6.82
CA ILE A 78 2.09 7.30 7.48
C ILE A 78 2.23 8.82 7.63
N ARG A 79 1.75 9.60 6.63
CA ARG A 79 1.76 11.06 6.68
C ARG A 79 0.83 11.61 7.77
N ILE A 80 -0.37 11.06 7.90
CA ILE A 80 -1.35 11.45 8.92
C ILE A 80 -0.76 11.17 10.31
N ARG A 81 -0.28 9.95 10.55
CA ARG A 81 0.33 9.60 11.84
C ARG A 81 1.60 10.37 12.15
N ALA A 82 2.42 10.69 11.15
CA ALA A 82 3.59 11.55 11.35
C ALA A 82 3.21 12.99 11.78
N LYS A 83 2.01 13.46 11.41
CA LYS A 83 1.50 14.78 11.81
C LYS A 83 0.82 14.73 13.18
N GLU A 84 -0.02 13.72 13.44
CA GLU A 84 -0.83 13.62 14.65
C GLU A 84 -0.03 13.05 15.84
N ASP A 85 0.80 12.05 15.58
CA ASP A 85 1.51 11.24 16.59
C ASP A 85 3.01 11.14 16.27
N GLY A 86 3.60 12.23 15.78
CA GLY A 86 4.92 12.23 15.14
C GLY A 86 6.05 11.60 15.97
N VAL A 87 6.09 11.89 17.28
CA VAL A 87 7.14 11.40 18.20
C VAL A 87 6.91 9.97 18.68
N ASN A 88 5.72 9.41 18.48
CA ASN A 88 5.41 8.07 18.95
C ASN A 88 6.22 7.02 18.18
N PRO A 89 6.66 5.93 18.85
CA PRO A 89 7.37 4.86 18.20
C PRO A 89 6.57 4.20 17.07
N PHE A 90 7.19 4.08 15.90
CA PHE A 90 6.66 3.29 14.77
C PHE A 90 7.39 1.95 14.66
N LEU A 91 8.73 1.97 14.77
CA LEU A 91 9.57 0.78 14.59
C LEU A 91 10.63 0.69 15.69
N TYR A 92 10.68 -0.46 16.35
CA TYR A 92 11.78 -0.85 17.23
C TYR A 92 12.71 -1.79 16.47
N PHE A 93 14.01 -1.48 16.46
CA PHE A 93 15.01 -2.36 15.85
C PHE A 93 16.33 -2.30 16.62
N LYS A 94 16.67 -3.42 17.28
CA LYS A 94 17.80 -3.48 18.22
C LYS A 94 17.66 -2.36 19.26
N ASN A 95 18.70 -1.54 19.44
CA ASN A 95 18.73 -0.44 20.40
C ASN A 95 18.26 0.89 19.80
N LYS A 96 17.57 0.87 18.65
CA LYS A 96 17.06 2.06 17.97
C LYS A 96 15.54 2.02 17.92
N ILE A 97 14.96 3.20 18.12
CA ILE A 97 13.53 3.46 17.96
C ILE A 97 13.41 4.50 16.84
N PHE A 98 12.52 4.25 15.90
CA PHE A 98 12.17 5.20 14.85
C PHE A 98 10.72 5.64 15.07
N SER A 99 10.53 6.95 15.18
CA SER A 99 9.21 7.53 15.35
C SER A 99 8.43 7.55 14.02
N TYR A 100 7.12 7.81 14.06
CA TYR A 100 6.32 8.03 12.85
C TYR A 100 6.91 9.16 11.99
N GLN A 101 7.38 10.25 12.61
CA GLN A 101 8.03 11.36 11.92
C GLN A 101 9.33 10.93 11.24
N ASP A 102 10.18 10.14 11.91
CA ASP A 102 11.43 9.64 11.34
C ASP A 102 11.18 8.77 10.12
N VAL A 103 10.26 7.80 10.24
CA VAL A 103 9.94 6.88 9.15
C VAL A 103 9.36 7.64 7.97
N ASN A 104 8.48 8.61 8.21
CA ASN A 104 7.90 9.43 7.16
C ASN A 104 8.97 10.28 6.45
N ARG A 105 9.85 10.94 7.22
CA ARG A 105 10.94 11.78 6.71
C ARG A 105 11.94 10.97 5.88
N ILE A 106 12.44 9.86 6.41
CA ILE A 106 13.43 9.01 5.75
C ILE A 106 12.85 8.39 4.47
N SER A 107 11.60 7.89 4.52
CA SER A 107 10.95 7.37 3.33
C SER A 107 10.68 8.45 2.26
N ASN A 108 10.41 9.70 2.64
CA ASN A 108 10.33 10.81 1.67
C ASN A 108 11.68 11.06 1.00
N GLN A 109 12.78 11.09 1.76
CA GLN A 109 14.12 11.29 1.20
C GLN A 109 14.48 10.24 0.17
N ILE A 110 14.21 8.96 0.49
CA ILE A 110 14.43 7.84 -0.43
C ILE A 110 13.49 7.95 -1.65
N ALA A 111 12.22 8.30 -1.44
CA ALA A 111 11.24 8.41 -2.53
C ALA A 111 11.66 9.48 -3.56
N HIS A 112 12.11 10.66 -3.11
CA HIS A 112 12.63 11.70 -4.00
C HIS A 112 13.87 11.25 -4.78
N GLY A 113 14.78 10.50 -4.15
CA GLY A 113 15.93 9.92 -4.85
C GLY A 113 15.53 8.87 -5.89
N ILE A 114 14.57 8.01 -5.57
CA ILE A 114 14.01 7.02 -6.51
C ILE A 114 13.35 7.72 -7.70
N ILE A 115 12.53 8.75 -7.47
CA ILE A 115 11.87 9.52 -8.54
C ILE A 115 12.92 10.09 -9.49
N ARG A 116 13.92 10.79 -8.96
CA ARG A 116 15.01 11.37 -9.76
C ARG A 116 15.73 10.30 -10.59
N LEU A 117 15.98 9.12 -10.02
CA LEU A 117 16.63 8.03 -10.74
C LEU A 117 15.77 7.48 -11.87
N VAL A 118 14.49 7.23 -11.59
CA VAL A 118 13.52 6.72 -12.57
C VAL A 118 13.33 7.72 -13.72
N GLU A 119 13.23 9.01 -13.41
CA GLU A 119 13.13 10.09 -14.41
C GLU A 119 14.38 10.21 -15.27
N ASN A 120 15.57 10.16 -14.66
CA ASN A 120 16.85 10.19 -15.39
C ASN A 120 17.04 9.00 -16.33
N MET A 121 16.34 7.89 -16.08
CA MET A 121 16.35 6.69 -16.93
C MET A 121 15.17 6.67 -17.90
N GLU A 122 14.38 7.74 -17.96
CA GLU A 122 13.17 7.88 -18.77
C GLU A 122 12.13 6.76 -18.54
N LEU A 123 12.14 6.16 -17.34
CA LEU A 123 11.22 5.09 -16.99
C LEU A 123 9.91 5.64 -16.43
N LYS A 124 8.84 4.87 -16.57
CA LYS A 124 7.50 5.21 -16.06
C LYS A 124 6.89 4.00 -15.37
N ARG A 125 6.34 4.22 -14.17
CA ARG A 125 5.68 3.17 -13.35
C ARG A 125 6.54 1.90 -13.23
N THR A 126 7.82 2.11 -12.89
CA THR A 126 8.84 1.07 -12.86
C THR A 126 8.55 0.02 -11.79
N ASN A 127 8.80 -1.24 -12.11
CA ASN A 127 8.86 -2.31 -11.11
C ASN A 127 10.22 -2.27 -10.42
N ILE A 128 10.20 -2.07 -9.10
CA ILE A 128 11.38 -1.94 -8.24
C ILE A 128 11.45 -3.17 -7.34
N ALA A 129 12.40 -4.06 -7.62
CA ALA A 129 12.67 -5.22 -6.79
C ALA A 129 13.46 -4.82 -5.53
N LEU A 130 13.04 -5.30 -4.37
CA LEU A 130 13.69 -5.06 -3.09
C LEU A 130 14.14 -6.38 -2.45
N LEU A 131 15.46 -6.59 -2.40
CA LEU A 131 16.15 -7.72 -1.77
C LEU A 131 17.02 -7.25 -0.59
N PHE A 132 16.37 -6.80 0.48
CA PHE A 132 17.04 -6.46 1.72
C PHE A 132 16.84 -7.55 2.78
N SER A 133 17.86 -7.72 3.63
CA SER A 133 17.71 -8.38 4.92
C SER A 133 16.72 -7.63 5.83
N ASN A 134 16.20 -8.30 6.86
CA ASN A 134 15.27 -7.69 7.80
C ASN A 134 15.93 -6.57 8.60
N CYS A 135 15.61 -5.32 8.27
CA CYS A 135 16.17 -4.11 8.87
C CYS A 135 15.27 -2.89 8.61
N PRO A 136 15.52 -1.74 9.28
CA PRO A 136 14.68 -0.55 9.15
C PRO A 136 14.57 -0.02 7.72
N ASP A 137 15.68 0.02 6.99
CA ASP A 137 15.71 0.49 5.60
C ASP A 137 14.80 -0.33 4.69
N THR A 138 14.52 -1.60 4.99
CA THR A 138 13.52 -2.39 4.23
C THR A 138 12.15 -1.73 4.31
N ILE A 139 11.76 -1.28 5.50
CA ILE A 139 10.49 -0.59 5.73
C ILE A 139 10.55 0.83 5.14
N PHE A 140 11.66 1.53 5.30
CA PHE A 140 11.82 2.89 4.75
C PHE A 140 11.73 2.88 3.23
N THR A 141 12.42 1.95 2.56
CA THR A 141 12.38 1.78 1.11
C THR A 141 11.03 1.25 0.63
N TRP A 142 10.39 0.34 1.36
CA TRP A 142 9.04 -0.14 1.06
C TRP A 142 8.03 1.02 1.02
N LEU A 143 8.02 1.85 2.07
CA LEU A 143 7.18 3.06 2.13
C LEU A 143 7.61 4.11 1.09
N ALA A 144 8.90 4.25 0.83
CA ALA A 144 9.39 5.19 -0.17
C ALA A 144 8.87 4.85 -1.56
N VAL A 145 8.96 3.59 -1.99
CA VAL A 145 8.42 3.16 -3.29
C VAL A 145 6.90 3.34 -3.32
N ALA A 146 6.19 2.99 -2.24
CA ALA A 146 4.75 3.19 -2.14
C ALA A 146 4.32 4.67 -2.25
N LYS A 147 5.17 5.61 -1.85
CA LYS A 147 4.96 7.06 -2.02
C LYS A 147 5.17 7.54 -3.46
N THR A 148 5.84 6.75 -4.29
CA THR A 148 6.02 7.06 -5.71
C THR A 148 4.90 6.45 -6.55
N LYS A 149 4.95 6.66 -7.88
CA LYS A 149 4.07 5.99 -8.85
C LYS A 149 4.62 4.64 -9.34
N ASN A 150 5.69 4.14 -8.71
CA ASN A 150 6.37 2.90 -9.06
C ASN A 150 5.80 1.72 -8.27
N ILE A 151 6.04 0.51 -8.76
CA ILE A 151 5.54 -0.72 -8.17
C ILE A 151 6.66 -1.35 -7.35
N LEU A 152 6.38 -1.66 -6.09
CA LEU A 152 7.33 -2.41 -5.27
C LEU A 152 7.15 -3.91 -5.48
N VAL A 153 8.27 -4.61 -5.69
CA VAL A 153 8.34 -6.07 -5.70
C VAL A 153 9.22 -6.52 -4.52
N PRO A 154 8.65 -6.84 -3.35
CA PRO A 154 9.42 -7.35 -2.23
C PRO A 154 9.85 -8.79 -2.52
N ILE A 155 11.14 -9.08 -2.39
CA ILE A 155 11.70 -10.41 -2.63
C ILE A 155 12.49 -10.84 -1.40
N SER A 156 12.28 -12.07 -0.96
CA SER A 156 13.03 -12.63 0.16
C SER A 156 14.54 -12.64 -0.14
N TYR A 157 15.32 -12.02 0.74
CA TYR A 157 16.79 -12.03 0.67
C TYR A 157 17.39 -13.45 0.81
N LYS A 158 16.59 -14.44 1.17
CA LYS A 158 17.02 -15.84 1.26
C LYS A 158 17.01 -16.57 -0.10
N LEU A 159 16.39 -16.00 -1.14
CA LEU A 159 16.37 -16.62 -2.46
C LEU A 159 17.75 -16.56 -3.13
N LYS A 160 18.09 -17.63 -3.85
CA LYS A 160 19.39 -17.87 -4.51
C LYS A 160 19.19 -18.65 -5.82
N GLY A 161 20.20 -18.63 -6.69
CA GLY A 161 20.24 -19.42 -7.92
C GLY A 161 18.99 -19.25 -8.80
N ASP A 162 18.53 -20.36 -9.37
CA ASP A 162 17.43 -20.39 -10.34
C ASP A 162 16.12 -19.80 -9.80
N LEU A 163 15.84 -19.95 -8.50
CA LEU A 163 14.62 -19.39 -7.90
C LEU A 163 14.70 -17.86 -7.80
N LEU A 164 15.88 -17.31 -7.48
CA LEU A 164 16.09 -15.87 -7.51
C LEU A 164 15.96 -15.32 -8.92
N GLU A 165 16.56 -16.00 -9.91
CA GLU A 165 16.44 -15.64 -11.32
C GLU A 165 14.99 -15.65 -11.77
N TYR A 166 14.27 -16.74 -11.51
CA TYR A 166 12.86 -16.88 -11.88
C TYR A 166 12.01 -15.75 -11.33
N VAL A 167 12.14 -15.42 -10.04
CA VAL A 167 11.36 -14.36 -9.41
C VAL A 167 11.72 -12.98 -9.97
N LEU A 168 13.01 -12.67 -10.12
CA LEU A 168 13.44 -11.39 -10.70
C LEU A 168 12.98 -11.24 -12.14
N ARG A 169 13.11 -12.28 -12.96
CA ARG A 169 12.64 -12.28 -14.35
C ARG A 169 11.14 -12.09 -14.44
N ASN A 170 10.37 -12.84 -13.66
CA ASN A 170 8.90 -12.78 -13.66
C ASN A 170 8.37 -11.44 -13.11
N SER A 171 9.13 -10.79 -12.21
CA SER A 171 8.75 -9.49 -11.65
C SER A 171 8.76 -8.34 -12.65
N ASN A 172 9.38 -8.52 -13.83
CA ASN A 172 9.64 -7.44 -14.78
C ASN A 172 10.34 -6.23 -14.16
N ALA A 173 11.13 -6.43 -13.10
CA ALA A 173 11.85 -5.35 -12.43
C ALA A 173 12.88 -4.70 -13.35
N GLU A 174 12.92 -3.37 -13.35
CA GLU A 174 13.93 -2.60 -14.06
C GLU A 174 14.96 -1.98 -13.11
N LEU A 175 14.57 -1.80 -11.85
CA LEU A 175 15.44 -1.35 -10.76
C LEU A 175 15.53 -2.45 -9.70
N LEU A 176 16.74 -2.76 -9.24
CA LEU A 176 16.97 -3.69 -8.14
C LEU A 176 17.65 -2.98 -6.98
N ILE A 177 17.04 -3.02 -5.79
CA ILE A 177 17.62 -2.54 -4.55
C ILE A 177 18.00 -3.75 -3.71
N ILE A 178 19.29 -3.91 -3.38
CA ILE A 178 19.83 -5.17 -2.85
C ILE A 178 20.93 -4.95 -1.80
N ASP A 179 21.03 -5.84 -0.82
CA ASP A 179 22.20 -5.90 0.06
C ASP A 179 23.42 -6.46 -0.68
N TYR A 180 24.61 -5.93 -0.40
CA TYR A 180 25.87 -6.41 -0.99
C TYR A 180 26.08 -7.93 -0.80
N GLN A 181 25.67 -8.50 0.34
CA GLN A 181 25.76 -9.94 0.60
C GLN A 181 24.95 -10.79 -0.41
N ASN A 182 23.89 -10.21 -0.98
CA ASN A 182 23.04 -10.84 -1.99
C ASN A 182 23.45 -10.50 -3.42
N TYR A 183 24.21 -9.41 -3.59
CA TYR A 183 24.71 -8.98 -4.90
C TYR A 183 25.58 -10.05 -5.58
N GLN A 184 26.38 -10.81 -4.82
CA GLN A 184 27.21 -11.88 -5.41
C GLN A 184 26.38 -12.99 -6.07
N GLU A 185 25.21 -13.28 -5.54
CA GLU A 185 24.31 -14.28 -6.09
C GLU A 185 23.59 -13.74 -7.32
N TYR A 186 23.19 -12.47 -7.28
CA TYR A 186 22.70 -11.76 -8.44
C TYR A 186 23.73 -11.78 -9.60
N LYS A 187 25.03 -11.57 -9.33
CA LYS A 187 26.07 -11.57 -10.38
C LYS A 187 26.12 -12.87 -11.18
N LYS A 188 25.77 -14.01 -10.57
CA LYS A 188 25.78 -15.33 -11.24
C LYS A 188 24.65 -15.47 -12.27
N ILE A 189 23.56 -14.73 -12.09
CA ILE A 189 22.33 -14.82 -12.90
C ILE A 189 22.06 -13.56 -13.72
N LYS A 190 22.90 -12.52 -13.59
CA LYS A 190 22.67 -11.18 -14.16
C LYS A 190 22.42 -11.21 -15.68
N ASP A 191 23.11 -12.11 -16.39
CA ASP A 191 23.05 -12.18 -17.85
C ASP A 191 21.68 -12.71 -18.33
N ASN A 192 20.94 -13.38 -17.45
CA ASN A 192 19.56 -13.86 -17.70
C ASN A 192 18.49 -12.83 -17.30
N LEU A 193 18.89 -11.63 -16.87
CA LEU A 193 18.00 -10.60 -16.33
C LEU A 193 18.12 -9.25 -17.09
N PRO A 194 17.93 -9.22 -18.43
CA PRO A 194 18.20 -8.06 -19.27
C PRO A 194 17.32 -6.83 -18.98
N LYS A 195 16.21 -7.00 -18.24
CA LYS A 195 15.33 -5.88 -17.87
C LYS A 195 15.89 -5.04 -16.73
N ILE A 196 16.76 -5.58 -15.89
CA ILE A 196 17.34 -4.86 -14.75
C ILE A 196 18.41 -3.90 -15.29
N LYS A 197 18.04 -2.62 -15.36
CA LYS A 197 18.87 -1.55 -15.92
C LYS A 197 19.81 -0.96 -14.87
N LYS A 198 19.39 -0.91 -13.60
CA LYS A 198 20.17 -0.29 -12.52
C LYS A 198 20.02 -1.02 -11.20
N ILE A 199 21.11 -1.06 -10.46
CA ILE A 199 21.19 -1.76 -9.18
C ILE A 199 21.66 -0.79 -8.11
N ILE A 200 20.90 -0.67 -7.04
CA ILE A 200 21.23 0.12 -5.88
C ILE A 200 21.68 -0.83 -4.77
N ILE A 201 22.92 -0.71 -4.35
CA ILE A 201 23.55 -1.67 -3.43
C ILE A 201 23.76 -1.01 -2.06
N ARG A 202 23.24 -1.66 -1.02
CA ARG A 202 23.47 -1.29 0.37
C ARG A 202 24.60 -2.12 0.99
N ASN A 203 25.30 -1.56 1.96
CA ASN A 203 26.32 -2.24 2.77
C ASN A 203 27.50 -2.77 1.94
N THR A 204 27.92 -2.05 0.91
CA THR A 204 29.12 -2.40 0.15
C THR A 204 30.38 -2.25 1.00
N PRO A 205 31.42 -3.08 0.79
CA PRO A 205 32.70 -2.91 1.45
C PRO A 205 33.37 -1.59 1.01
N LYS A 206 34.31 -1.11 1.82
CA LYS A 206 35.15 0.04 1.45
C LYS A 206 35.90 -0.28 0.14
N GLY A 207 35.97 0.70 -0.76
CA GLY A 207 36.61 0.54 -2.06
C GLY A 207 35.79 -0.25 -3.09
N PHE A 208 34.49 -0.50 -2.83
CA PHE A 208 33.62 -1.06 -3.86
C PHE A 208 33.49 -0.11 -5.06
N ASN A 209 33.71 -0.64 -6.26
CA ASN A 209 33.67 0.14 -7.50
C ASN A 209 32.23 0.26 -8.01
N PHE A 210 31.63 1.41 -7.76
CA PHE A 210 30.36 1.82 -8.39
C PHE A 210 30.61 2.27 -9.83
N ASN A 211 29.56 2.26 -10.65
CA ASN A 211 29.60 2.70 -12.04
C ASN A 211 28.21 3.21 -12.46
N GLU A 212 28.02 3.49 -13.75
CA GLU A 212 26.74 3.99 -14.26
C GLU A 212 25.53 3.12 -13.88
N ASN A 213 25.68 1.80 -13.77
CA ASN A 213 24.59 0.85 -13.50
C ASN A 213 24.53 0.40 -12.04
N LEU A 214 25.58 0.65 -11.27
CA LEU A 214 25.69 0.27 -9.85
C LEU A 214 25.79 1.53 -8.99
N ILE A 215 24.80 1.78 -8.15
CA ILE A 215 24.71 2.97 -7.29
C ILE A 215 24.83 2.57 -5.83
N ASN A 216 25.46 3.42 -5.02
CA ASN A 216 25.42 3.28 -3.57
C ASN A 216 24.01 3.63 -3.04
N PHE A 217 23.46 2.78 -2.16
CA PHE A 217 22.17 3.07 -1.51
C PHE A 217 22.13 4.41 -0.78
N ASN A 218 23.25 4.93 -0.28
CA ASN A 218 23.25 6.23 0.38
C ASN A 218 23.01 7.41 -0.60
N GLU A 219 23.25 7.23 -1.90
CA GLU A 219 23.07 8.30 -2.90
C GLU A 219 21.60 8.59 -3.23
N ILE A 220 20.69 7.67 -2.89
CA ILE A 220 19.25 7.87 -3.09
C ILE A 220 18.59 8.63 -1.94
N PHE A 221 19.33 8.96 -0.88
CA PHE A 221 18.82 9.83 0.18
C PHE A 221 18.84 11.28 -0.32
N SER A 222 17.68 11.79 -0.70
CA SER A 222 17.53 13.20 -1.07
C SER A 222 17.63 14.12 0.15
N LYS A 223 18.12 15.34 -0.07
CA LYS A 223 17.98 16.43 0.91
C LYS A 223 16.53 16.88 1.06
N ASN A 224 15.68 16.61 0.05
CA ASN A 224 14.25 16.87 0.14
C ASN A 224 13.57 15.75 0.92
N ASP A 225 12.97 16.11 2.06
CA ASP A 225 12.24 15.21 2.94
C ASP A 225 10.74 15.55 3.05
N LYS A 226 10.26 16.47 2.21
CA LYS A 226 8.86 16.88 2.16
C LYS A 226 8.00 15.74 1.62
N ASN A 227 6.76 15.67 2.13
CA ASN A 227 5.75 14.74 1.62
C ASN A 227 5.52 14.97 0.13
N LEU A 228 5.32 13.87 -0.60
CA LEU A 228 4.96 13.91 -2.00
C LEU A 228 3.49 14.32 -2.15
N ASN A 229 3.18 15.00 -3.25
CA ASN A 229 1.84 15.44 -3.61
C ASN A 229 1.01 14.30 -4.18
#